data_AF-A0A645G6Z2-F1
#
_entry.id   AF-A0A645G6Z2-F1
#
_cell.length_a   1.000
_cell.length_b   1.000
_cell.length_c   1.000
_cell.angle_alpha   90.00
_cell.angle_beta   90.00
_cell.angle_gamma   90.00
#
_symmetry.space_group_name_H-M   'P 1'
#
loop_
_entity.id
_entity.type
_entity.pdbx_description
1 polymer ?
#
loop_
_entity_poly.entity_id
_entity_poly.type
_entity_poly.pdbx_seq_one_letter_code
_entity_poly.pdbx_strand_id
1 'polypeptide(L)' 'MTPNDYIRLERLKKAAQLLNEGECKINEVCYMTGFNTPSYFTKCFQKQFGVLPKDFVK' A
#
# COMPACT_ATOMS: atom_id res chain seq x y z
N MET A 1 -6.22 -13.71 12.57
CA MET A 1 -6.39 -12.53 11.70
C MET A 1 -7.65 -11.82 12.13
N THR A 2 -7.58 -10.54 12.51
CA THR A 2 -8.78 -9.77 12.83
C THR A 2 -9.43 -9.24 11.54
N PRO A 3 -10.73 -8.90 11.55
CA PRO A 3 -11.38 -8.26 10.39
C PRO A 3 -10.62 -7.02 9.88
N ASN A 4 -10.06 -6.24 10.81
CA ASN A 4 -9.25 -5.06 10.48
C ASN A 4 -7.93 -5.41 9.79
N ASP A 5 -7.30 -6.53 10.14
CA ASP A 5 -6.09 -6.99 9.46
C ASP A 5 -6.41 -7.50 8.06
N TYR A 6 -7.54 -8.18 7.87
CA TYR A 6 -8.00 -8.62 6.55
C TYR A 6 -8.27 -7.43 5.62
N ILE A 7 -9.01 -6.42 6.09
CA ILE A 7 -9.27 -5.19 5.31
C ILE A 7 -7.95 -4.50 4.95
N ARG A 8 -7.00 -4.42 5.89
CA ARG A 8 -5.69 -3.82 5.64
C ARG A 8 -4.91 -4.59 4.58
N LEU A 9 -4.94 -5.92 4.63
CA LEU A 9 -4.31 -6.78 3.63
C LEU A 9 -4.88 -6.52 2.23
N GLU A 10 -6.20 -6.46 2.08
CA GLU A 10 -6.84 -6.19 0.79
C GLU A 10 -6.48 -4.81 0.25
N ARG A 11 -6.44 -3.78 1.11
CA ARG A 11 -5.96 -2.43 0.74
C ARG A 11 -4.52 -2.45 0.24
N LEU A 12 -3.64 -3.17 0.93
CA LEU A 12 -2.22 -3.30 0.56
C LEU A 12 -2.03 -4.03 -0.78
N LYS A 13 -2.81 -5.09 -1.04
CA LYS A 13 -2.81 -5.78 -2.34
C LYS A 13 -3.20 -4.85 -3.48
N LYS A 14 -4.26 -4.05 -3.29
CA LYS A 14 -4.68 -3.06 -4.30
C LYS A 14 -3.62 -1.98 -4.50
N ALA A 15 -2.96 -1.54 -3.43
CA ALA A 15 -1.86 -0.58 -3.53
C ALA A 15 -0.70 -1.13 -4.35
N ALA A 16 -0.32 -2.40 -4.14
CA ALA A 16 0.76 -3.03 -4.89
C ALA A 16 0.44 -3.13 -6.40
N GLN A 17 -0.81 -3.41 -6.76
CA GLN A 17 -1.24 -3.38 -8.17
C GLN A 17 -1.07 -1.98 -8.78
N LEU A 18 -1.60 -0.95 -8.13
CA LEU A 18 -1.54 0.44 -8.63
C LEU A 18 -0.09 0.95 -8.78
N LEU A 19 0.79 0.59 -7.83
CA LEU A 19 2.20 0.98 -7.90
C LEU A 19 2.92 0.29 -9.07
N ASN A 20 2.62 -0.98 -9.31
CA ASN A 20 3.22 -1.75 -10.41
C ASN A 20 2.67 -1.36 -11.79
N GLU A 21 1.46 -0.77 -11.85
CA GLU A 21 0.91 -0.16 -13.07
C GLU A 21 1.63 1.15 -13.43
N GLY A 22 2.25 1.84 -12.45
CA GLY A 22 3.10 3.02 -12.67
C GLY A 22 2.34 4.33 -12.92
N GLU A 23 1.01 4.33 -12.85
CA GLU A 23 0.17 5.48 -13.20
C GLU A 23 -0.09 6.45 -12.03
N CYS A 24 0.24 6.07 -10.80
CA CYS A 24 -0.09 6.84 -9.60
C CYS A 24 1.11 7.06 -8.69
N LYS A 25 1.21 8.25 -8.09
CA LYS A 25 2.23 8.55 -7.08
C LYS A 25 1.94 7.76 -5.80
N ILE A 26 2.99 7.41 -5.06
CA ILE A 26 2.88 6.65 -3.79
C ILE A 26 1.89 7.31 -2.81
N ASN A 27 1.90 8.64 -2.72
CA ASN A 27 0.96 9.39 -1.87
C ASN A 27 -0.49 9.25 -2.35
N GLU A 28 -0.74 9.29 -3.65
CA GLU A 28 -2.08 9.11 -4.22
C GLU A 28 -2.57 7.68 -3.94
N VAL A 29 -1.73 6.67 -4.17
CA VAL A 29 -2.04 5.27 -3.88
C VAL A 29 -2.37 5.06 -2.39
N CYS A 30 -1.63 5.70 -1.49
CA CYS A 30 -1.92 5.67 -0.05
C CYS A 30 -3.36 6.11 0.23
N TYR A 31 -3.76 7.28 -0.26
CA TYR A 31 -5.10 7.82 -0.01
C TYR A 31 -6.19 7.02 -0.76
N MET A 32 -5.94 6.60 -2.00
CA MET A 32 -6.88 5.80 -2.81
C MET A 32 -7.19 4.44 -2.19
N THR A 33 -6.22 3.85 -1.49
CA THR A 33 -6.41 2.56 -0.81
C THR A 33 -6.89 2.71 0.64
N GLY A 34 -7.28 3.91 1.06
CA GLY A 34 -7.92 4.16 2.34
C GLY A 34 -6.96 4.22 3.54
N PHE A 35 -5.69 4.55 3.30
CA PHE A 35 -4.76 4.90 4.38
C PHE A 35 -4.80 6.42 4.63
N ASN A 36 -4.81 6.79 5.91
CA ASN A 36 -4.88 8.20 6.31
C ASN A 36 -3.52 8.89 6.27
N THR A 37 -2.41 8.14 6.39
CA THR A 37 -1.06 8.73 6.43
C THR A 37 -0.06 7.91 5.59
N PRO A 38 0.78 8.57 4.77
CA PRO A 38 1.82 7.90 3.98
C PRO A 38 2.83 7.11 4.84
N SER A 39 3.15 7.61 6.03
CA SER A 39 4.08 6.94 6.94
C SER A 39 3.53 5.61 7.47
N TYR A 40 2.24 5.55 7.81
CA TYR A 40 1.61 4.31 8.25
C TYR A 40 1.45 3.31 7.10
N PHE A 41 1.05 3.81 5.92
CA PHE A 41 1.00 3.03 4.70
C PHE A 41 2.35 2.37 4.39
N THR A 42 3.43 3.15 4.36
CA THR A 42 4.78 2.65 4.06
C THR A 42 5.21 1.56 5.03
N LYS A 43 4.99 1.75 6.35
CA LYS A 43 5.30 0.73 7.37
C LYS A 43 4.48 -0.55 7.15
N CYS A 44 3.19 -0.43 6.87
CA CYS A 44 2.33 -1.59 6.63
C CYS A 44 2.70 -2.33 5.35
N PHE A 45 2.99 -1.59 4.28
CA PHE A 45 3.40 -2.12 3.00
C PHE A 45 4.72 -2.88 3.12
N GLN A 46 5.73 -2.27 3.74
CA GLN A 46 7.02 -2.92 3.98
C GLN A 46 6.88 -4.16 4.86
N LYS A 47 6.05 -4.10 5.90
CA LYS A 47 5.78 -5.27 6.76
C LYS A 47 5.12 -6.42 5.97
N GLN A 48 4.28 -6.12 5.00
CA GLN A 48 3.51 -7.11 4.24
C GLN A 48 4.29 -7.69 3.05
N PHE A 49 5.08 -6.88 2.35
CA PHE A 49 5.76 -7.25 1.11
C PHE A 49 7.30 -7.33 1.23
N GLY A 50 7.86 -6.93 2.36
CA GLY A 50 9.31 -6.97 2.62
C GLY A 50 10.13 -5.86 1.96
N VAL A 51 9.52 -5.01 1.13
CA VAL A 51 10.17 -3.92 0.39
C VAL A 51 9.38 -2.62 0.50
N LEU A 52 9.98 -1.49 0.14
CA LEU A 52 9.30 -0.20 0.22
C LEU A 52 8.35 -0.01 -0.96
N PRO A 53 7.26 0.78 -0.81
CA PRO A 53 6.35 1.09 -1.92
C PRO A 53 7.07 1.66 -3.15
N LYS A 54 8.14 2.44 -2.94
CA LYS A 54 8.95 3.01 -4.02
C LYS A 54 9.66 1.96 -4.87
N ASP A 55 9.94 0.78 -4.30
CA ASP A 55 10.62 -0.31 -5.00
C ASP A 55 9.64 -1.11 -5.87
N PHE A 56 8.33 -0.88 -5.70
CA PHE A 56 7.24 -1.43 -6.53
C PHE A 56 6.83 -0.51 -7.69
N VAL A 57 7.24 0.76 -7.66
CA VAL A 57 6.94 1.71 -8.73
C VAL A 57 7.78 1.32 -9.95
N LYS A 58 7.12 1.07 -11.07
CA LYS A 58 7.77 0.86 -12.38
C LYS A 58 8.28 2.16 -12.98
#